data_AF-A0A954T0N7-F1
#
_entry.id   AF-A0A954T0N7-F1
#
_cell.length_a   1.000
_cell.length_b   1.000
_cell.length_c   1.000
_cell.angle_alpha   90.00
_cell.angle_beta   90.00
_cell.angle_gamma   90.00
#
_symmetry.space_group_name_H-M   'P 1'
#
loop_
_entity.id
_entity.type
_entity.pdbx_description
1 polymer ?
#
loop_
_entity_poly.entity_id
_entity_poly.type
_entity_poly.pdbx_seq_one_letter_code
_entity_poly.pdbx_strand_id
1 'polypeptide(L)'
;MKSLVAFVGCWIGLFANIAHGELLHVAVTDARTHDPLACRVYLENEAGDFLFVKSADPAGSALPYTEQWVPMPHAVERHTTVSAHPFEADVPPGDYTLTIERGKEYCPWRQRIEVRDRGVDVEIELRRWIDLSARGFYSGETHVHRRLEELPNVMMAEDLNVAFPVTFWTVRSDRVPDLAPSTLRSQGPSPWGPRVDRGSEPIAIDATHVILPRNTEYEIFSVGETRHTLGAIFVLNHRQVFEETAPPIAPIARAAHEQGALLDLDKHSWPWSMMLVPVASIDLFELSNNSVWRTEFGFNSINGKLPPWVELEHDSETTLTEWGWLQYGFEVYYALLNCGFEIAPTAGTASG
;
A
#
# COMPACT_ATOMS: atom_id res chain seq x y z
N MET A 1 -11.77 -62.29 44.59
CA MET A 1 -13.21 -62.12 44.30
C MET A 1 -13.59 -60.71 44.71
N LYS A 2 -13.44 -59.73 43.81
CA LYS A 2 -14.52 -59.08 43.04
C LYS A 2 -15.65 -58.54 43.94
N SER A 3 -15.55 -57.27 44.32
CA SER A 3 -16.71 -56.40 44.51
C SER A 3 -16.47 -55.13 43.68
N LEU A 4 -17.31 -54.98 42.67
CA LEU A 4 -17.31 -53.94 41.66
C LEU A 4 -18.10 -52.75 42.22
N VAL A 5 -17.47 -51.60 42.42
CA VAL A 5 -18.17 -50.34 42.68
C VAL A 5 -18.40 -49.66 41.34
N ALA A 6 -19.66 -49.58 40.93
CA ALA A 6 -20.07 -48.86 39.73
C ALA A 6 -20.10 -47.35 40.03
N PHE A 7 -19.19 -46.60 39.42
CA PHE A 7 -19.29 -45.14 39.34
C PHE A 7 -20.08 -44.78 38.08
N VAL A 8 -21.28 -44.22 38.26
CA VAL A 8 -22.05 -43.58 37.19
C VAL A 8 -21.40 -42.23 36.93
N GLY A 9 -20.52 -42.17 35.93
CA GLY A 9 -19.97 -40.91 35.43
C GLY A 9 -21.02 -40.22 34.55
N CYS A 10 -21.65 -39.17 35.08
CA CYS A 10 -22.52 -38.29 34.33
C CYS A 10 -21.65 -37.51 33.32
N TRP A 11 -21.75 -37.86 32.03
CA TRP A 11 -21.18 -37.07 30.94
C TRP A 11 -22.05 -35.83 30.74
N ILE A 12 -21.67 -34.72 31.40
CA ILE A 12 -22.14 -33.40 30.99
C ILE A 12 -21.33 -33.03 29.76
N GLY A 13 -21.89 -33.27 28.58
CA GLY A 13 -21.35 -32.73 27.35
C GLY A 13 -21.39 -31.20 27.41
N LEU A 14 -20.22 -30.56 27.44
CA LEU A 14 -20.11 -29.17 27.02
C LEU A 14 -20.42 -29.15 25.52
N PHE A 15 -21.66 -28.83 25.16
CA PHE A 15 -21.95 -28.32 23.83
C PHE A 15 -21.33 -26.93 23.76
N ALA A 16 -20.19 -26.80 23.09
CA ALA A 16 -19.74 -25.51 22.61
C ALA A 16 -20.83 -25.01 21.65
N ASN A 17 -21.51 -23.92 22.02
CA ASN A 17 -22.35 -23.18 21.08
C ASN A 17 -21.43 -22.73 19.93
N ILE A 18 -21.58 -23.39 18.79
CA ILE A 18 -21.08 -22.84 17.53
C ILE A 18 -21.97 -21.62 17.30
N ALA A 19 -21.45 -20.43 17.58
CA ALA A 19 -22.12 -19.19 17.21
C ALA A 19 -22.37 -19.27 15.69
N HIS A 20 -23.64 -19.27 15.28
CA HIS A 20 -23.98 -19.07 13.89
C HIS A 20 -23.57 -17.63 13.53
N GLY A 21 -22.74 -17.49 12.50
CA GLY A 21 -22.54 -16.21 11.86
C GLY A 21 -23.80 -15.83 11.08
N GLU A 22 -24.14 -14.56 11.10
CA GLU A 22 -25.22 -13.97 10.34
C GLU A 22 -24.61 -13.31 9.09
N LEU A 23 -25.30 -13.46 7.96
CA LEU A 23 -24.75 -13.06 6.67
C LEU A 23 -24.92 -11.55 6.46
N LEU A 24 -23.82 -10.81 6.41
CA LEU A 24 -23.78 -9.47 5.84
C LEU A 24 -23.49 -9.60 4.34
N HIS A 25 -24.42 -9.19 3.48
CA HIS A 25 -24.27 -9.21 2.03
C HIS A 25 -24.35 -7.78 1.47
N VAL A 26 -23.43 -7.40 0.59
CA VAL A 26 -23.26 -6.02 0.16
C VAL A 26 -23.02 -5.95 -1.34
N ALA A 27 -23.71 -5.01 -2.01
CA ALA A 27 -23.47 -4.65 -3.40
C ALA A 27 -23.15 -3.16 -3.53
N VAL A 28 -22.15 -2.82 -4.34
CA VAL A 28 -21.68 -1.45 -4.55
C VAL A 28 -21.77 -1.09 -6.02
N THR A 29 -22.40 0.05 -6.32
CA THR A 29 -22.58 0.57 -7.68
C THR A 29 -22.19 2.04 -7.78
N ASP A 30 -21.90 2.51 -9.00
CA ASP A 30 -21.73 3.93 -9.28
C ASP A 30 -23.09 4.63 -9.24
N ALA A 31 -23.21 5.69 -8.45
CA ALA A 31 -24.47 6.41 -8.24
C ALA A 31 -25.05 7.05 -9.53
N ARG A 32 -24.25 7.22 -10.59
CA ARG A 32 -24.68 7.82 -11.86
C ARG A 32 -24.91 6.77 -12.94
N THR A 33 -24.00 5.80 -13.09
CA THR A 33 -24.11 4.81 -14.17
C THR A 33 -24.84 3.54 -13.74
N HIS A 34 -24.95 3.30 -12.43
CA HIS A 34 -25.43 2.06 -11.81
C HIS A 34 -24.58 0.82 -12.15
N ASP A 35 -23.38 1.02 -12.71
CA ASP A 35 -22.45 -0.07 -12.95
C ASP A 35 -21.90 -0.60 -11.62
N PRO A 36 -21.68 -1.92 -11.48
CA PRO A 36 -21.03 -2.47 -10.31
C PRO A 36 -19.59 -1.95 -10.19
N LEU A 37 -19.15 -1.69 -8.96
CA LEU A 37 -17.83 -1.14 -8.68
C LEU A 37 -16.97 -2.11 -7.89
N ALA A 38 -15.70 -2.23 -8.29
CA ALA A 38 -14.65 -2.75 -7.41
C ALA A 38 -14.36 -1.69 -6.34
N CYS A 39 -14.00 -2.11 -5.12
CA CYS A 39 -13.78 -1.18 -4.02
C CYS A 39 -12.91 -1.77 -2.92
N ARG A 40 -12.40 -0.89 -2.07
CA ARG A 40 -11.80 -1.21 -0.78
C ARG A 40 -12.88 -1.22 0.30
N VAL A 41 -12.85 -2.26 1.13
CA VAL A 41 -13.82 -2.51 2.21
C VAL A 41 -13.10 -2.54 3.55
N TYR A 42 -13.53 -1.68 4.47
CA TYR A 42 -13.22 -1.78 5.88
C TYR A 42 -14.47 -2.25 6.63
N LEU A 43 -14.34 -3.34 7.38
CA LEU A 43 -15.38 -3.85 8.26
C LEU A 43 -14.81 -3.93 9.67
N GLU A 44 -15.37 -3.15 10.59
CA GLU A 44 -14.92 -3.06 11.98
C GLU A 44 -16.07 -3.43 12.92
N ASN A 45 -15.83 -4.26 13.93
CA ASN A 45 -16.80 -4.48 15.01
C ASN A 45 -16.74 -3.35 16.07
N GLU A 46 -17.66 -3.36 17.03
CA GLU A 46 -17.67 -2.39 18.14
C GLU A 46 -16.39 -2.43 19.02
N ALA A 47 -15.69 -3.57 19.07
CA ALA A 47 -14.43 -3.70 19.80
C ALA A 47 -13.23 -3.08 19.04
N GLY A 48 -13.42 -2.65 17.79
CA GLY A 48 -12.37 -2.13 16.92
C GLY A 48 -11.56 -3.22 16.20
N ASP A 49 -12.02 -4.47 16.20
CA ASP A 49 -11.41 -5.52 15.41
C ASP A 49 -11.80 -5.38 13.94
N PHE A 50 -10.81 -5.48 13.07
CA PHE A 50 -11.02 -5.57 11.63
C PHE A 50 -11.44 -6.98 11.22
N LEU A 51 -12.50 -7.07 10.44
CA LEU A 51 -13.00 -8.28 9.79
C LEU A 51 -12.77 -8.18 8.27
N PHE A 52 -12.69 -9.34 7.63
CA PHE A 52 -12.46 -9.45 6.18
C PHE A 52 -13.69 -10.01 5.50
N VAL A 53 -13.94 -9.56 4.28
CA VAL A 53 -15.04 -10.02 3.44
C VAL A 53 -14.54 -11.03 2.41
N LYS A 54 -15.44 -11.85 1.88
CA LYS A 54 -15.22 -12.72 0.72
C LYS A 54 -16.11 -12.28 -0.43
N SER A 55 -15.77 -12.67 -1.65
CA SER A 55 -16.68 -12.49 -2.78
C SER A 55 -17.91 -13.37 -2.57
N ALA A 56 -19.11 -12.82 -2.77
CA ALA A 56 -20.36 -13.59 -2.83
C ALA A 56 -20.58 -14.21 -4.22
N ASP A 57 -19.87 -13.70 -5.24
CA ASP A 57 -19.88 -14.23 -6.59
C ASP A 57 -18.64 -15.12 -6.84
N PRO A 58 -18.79 -16.36 -7.37
CA PRO A 58 -17.67 -17.23 -7.73
C PRO A 58 -16.71 -16.68 -8.79
N ALA A 59 -17.17 -15.73 -9.63
CA ALA A 59 -16.34 -15.03 -10.60
C ALA A 59 -15.63 -13.80 -10.00
N GLY A 60 -16.05 -13.37 -8.80
CA GLY A 60 -15.43 -12.28 -8.09
C GLY A 60 -14.20 -12.69 -7.29
N SER A 61 -13.44 -11.68 -6.87
CA SER A 61 -12.24 -11.82 -6.02
C SER A 61 -12.31 -10.87 -4.84
N ALA A 62 -11.76 -11.30 -3.72
CA ALA A 62 -11.64 -10.54 -2.48
C ALA A 62 -10.26 -10.83 -1.87
N LEU A 63 -9.41 -9.81 -1.78
CA LEU A 63 -8.03 -9.95 -1.31
C LEU A 63 -7.86 -9.21 0.02
N PRO A 64 -7.61 -9.92 1.13
CA PRO A 64 -7.34 -9.27 2.40
C PRO A 64 -5.96 -8.61 2.39
N TYR A 65 -5.87 -7.44 3.00
CA TYR A 65 -4.62 -6.75 3.31
C TYR A 65 -4.49 -6.60 4.82
N THR A 66 -3.35 -7.01 5.37
CA THR A 66 -3.16 -7.12 6.83
C THR A 66 -1.84 -6.51 7.28
N GLU A 67 -1.53 -5.31 6.78
CA GLU A 67 -0.22 -4.71 6.99
C GLU A 67 -0.05 -4.16 8.41
N GLN A 68 1.10 -4.49 9.00
CA GLN A 68 1.54 -3.99 10.29
C GLN A 68 3.05 -3.97 10.29
N TRP A 69 3.64 -2.80 10.48
CA TRP A 69 5.08 -2.64 10.43
C TRP A 69 5.74 -3.03 11.77
N VAL A 70 6.81 -3.82 11.73
CA VAL A 70 7.45 -4.36 12.95
C VAL A 70 7.96 -3.26 13.89
N PRO A 71 8.65 -2.21 13.41
CA PRO A 71 9.10 -1.11 14.26
C PRO A 71 7.98 -0.15 14.71
N MET A 72 6.80 -0.16 14.07
CA MET A 72 5.66 0.72 14.39
C MET A 72 4.40 -0.14 14.60
N PRO A 73 4.28 -0.85 15.73
CA PRO A 73 3.22 -1.83 15.94
C PRO A 73 1.82 -1.22 15.96
N HIS A 74 1.70 0.10 16.20
CA HIS A 74 0.45 0.85 16.17
C HIS A 74 0.07 1.35 14.77
N ALA A 75 0.99 1.29 13.80
CA ALA A 75 0.70 1.58 12.40
C ALA A 75 0.10 0.32 11.75
N VAL A 76 -1.23 0.24 11.76
CA VAL A 76 -2.00 -0.92 11.28
C VAL A 76 -2.92 -0.51 10.14
N GLU A 77 -2.89 -1.26 9.05
CA GLU A 77 -3.79 -1.08 7.91
C GLU A 77 -4.40 -2.43 7.54
N ARG A 78 -5.72 -2.54 7.68
CA ARG A 78 -6.47 -3.79 7.49
C ARG A 78 -7.76 -3.53 6.72
N HIS A 79 -7.84 -4.10 5.52
CA HIS A 79 -9.00 -3.98 4.65
C HIS A 79 -9.09 -5.17 3.70
N THR A 80 -10.15 -5.23 2.90
CA THR A 80 -10.26 -6.14 1.76
C THR A 80 -10.47 -5.34 0.48
N THR A 81 -9.70 -5.62 -0.58
CA THR A 81 -10.05 -5.13 -1.92
C THR A 81 -10.92 -6.17 -2.62
N VAL A 82 -12.05 -5.75 -3.17
CA VAL A 82 -13.01 -6.62 -3.86
C VAL A 82 -13.17 -6.20 -5.31
N SER A 83 -13.30 -7.17 -6.21
CA SER A 83 -13.70 -6.92 -7.60
C SER A 83 -15.13 -6.35 -7.69
N ALA A 84 -15.56 -5.93 -8.88
CA ALA A 84 -16.89 -5.38 -9.15
C ALA A 84 -18.03 -6.43 -9.09
N HIS A 85 -18.15 -7.08 -7.95
CA HIS A 85 -19.14 -8.10 -7.62
C HIS A 85 -19.62 -7.90 -6.18
N PRO A 86 -20.81 -8.41 -5.81
CA PRO A 86 -21.24 -8.44 -4.43
C PRO A 86 -20.26 -9.22 -3.54
N PHE A 87 -20.16 -8.79 -2.29
CA PHE A 87 -19.31 -9.42 -1.28
C PHE A 87 -20.10 -9.68 -0.01
N GLU A 88 -19.57 -10.58 0.81
CA GLU A 88 -20.24 -11.02 2.03
C GLU A 88 -19.26 -11.27 3.18
N ALA A 89 -19.77 -11.23 4.41
CA ALA A 89 -19.08 -11.69 5.60
C ALA A 89 -20.04 -12.42 6.53
N ASP A 90 -19.58 -13.55 7.07
CA ASP A 90 -20.26 -14.25 8.15
C ASP A 90 -19.82 -13.62 9.48
N VAL A 91 -20.70 -12.84 10.11
CA VAL A 91 -20.37 -12.08 11.33
C VAL A 91 -21.32 -12.40 12.48
N PRO A 92 -20.86 -12.45 13.74
CA PRO A 92 -21.78 -12.61 14.87
C PRO A 92 -22.82 -11.48 14.94
N PRO A 93 -23.97 -11.68 15.61
CA PRO A 93 -24.85 -10.58 15.97
C PRO A 93 -24.07 -9.49 16.73
N GLY A 94 -24.18 -8.25 16.27
CA GLY A 94 -23.41 -7.12 16.79
C GLY A 94 -23.56 -5.86 15.94
N ASP A 95 -22.91 -4.80 16.41
CA ASP A 95 -22.84 -3.54 15.69
C ASP A 95 -21.50 -3.41 14.97
N TYR A 96 -21.56 -3.03 13.70
CA TYR A 96 -20.42 -2.93 12.81
C TYR A 96 -20.33 -1.55 12.19
N THR A 97 -19.12 -1.13 11.85
CA THR A 97 -18.89 0.01 10.96
C THR A 97 -18.36 -0.51 9.64
N LEU A 98 -19.09 -0.22 8.56
CA LEU A 98 -18.68 -0.52 7.19
C LEU A 98 -18.23 0.78 6.52
N THR A 99 -17.02 0.79 5.98
CA THR A 99 -16.50 1.89 5.14
C THR A 99 -16.14 1.34 3.76
N ILE A 100 -16.61 2.01 2.71
CA ILE A 100 -16.33 1.68 1.31
C ILE A 100 -15.60 2.83 0.66
N GLU A 101 -14.48 2.52 0.00
CA GLU A 101 -13.65 3.48 -0.73
C GLU A 101 -13.29 2.97 -2.12
N ARG A 102 -13.07 3.90 -3.05
CA ARG A 102 -12.59 3.62 -4.42
C ARG A 102 -11.75 4.81 -4.89
N GLY A 103 -10.43 4.72 -4.72
CA GLY A 103 -9.51 5.76 -5.15
C GLY A 103 -9.79 7.14 -4.52
N LYS A 104 -9.26 8.18 -5.15
CA LYS A 104 -9.43 9.58 -4.69
C LYS A 104 -10.54 10.33 -5.41
N GLU A 105 -11.14 9.75 -6.45
CA GLU A 105 -12.17 10.36 -7.28
C GLU A 105 -13.61 10.06 -6.84
N TYR A 106 -13.78 9.11 -5.91
CA TYR A 106 -15.06 8.82 -5.26
C TYR A 106 -15.10 9.38 -3.84
N CYS A 107 -16.28 9.80 -3.40
CA CYS A 107 -16.51 10.11 -1.99
C CYS A 107 -16.57 8.80 -1.18
N PRO A 108 -15.78 8.63 -0.11
CA PRO A 108 -15.92 7.50 0.80
C PRO A 108 -17.34 7.41 1.37
N TRP A 109 -17.85 6.19 1.47
CA TRP A 109 -19.11 5.88 2.15
C TRP A 109 -18.82 5.21 3.49
N ARG A 110 -19.51 5.61 4.56
CA ARG A 110 -19.34 5.01 5.89
C ARG A 110 -20.68 4.96 6.62
N GLN A 111 -21.03 3.79 7.16
CA GLN A 111 -22.26 3.62 7.93
C GLN A 111 -22.07 2.61 9.06
N ARG A 112 -22.85 2.79 10.13
CA ARG A 112 -23.07 1.74 11.13
C ARG A 112 -24.13 0.76 10.64
N ILE A 113 -23.86 -0.53 10.79
CA ILE A 113 -24.74 -1.62 10.41
C ILE A 113 -25.03 -2.45 11.65
N GLU A 114 -26.31 -2.71 11.85
CA GLU A 114 -26.81 -3.53 12.94
C GLU A 114 -27.08 -4.95 12.41
N VAL A 115 -26.27 -5.93 12.82
CA VAL A 115 -26.52 -7.34 12.50
C VAL A 115 -27.12 -8.00 13.74
N ARG A 116 -28.30 -8.60 13.57
CA ARG A 116 -29.04 -9.31 14.64
C ARG A 116 -29.30 -10.73 14.16
N ASP A 117 -30.41 -11.33 14.53
CA ASP A 117 -30.73 -12.75 14.29
C ASP A 117 -31.12 -13.08 12.82
N ARG A 118 -30.85 -12.17 11.89
CA ARG A 118 -31.07 -12.32 10.45
C ARG A 118 -29.96 -11.61 9.68
N GLY A 119 -29.59 -12.19 8.55
CA GLY A 119 -28.70 -11.55 7.58
C GLY A 119 -29.19 -10.18 7.13
N VAL A 120 -28.25 -9.34 6.70
CA VAL A 120 -28.45 -7.95 6.32
C VAL A 120 -27.94 -7.76 4.89
N ASP A 121 -28.82 -7.29 4.01
CA ASP A 121 -28.46 -6.85 2.67
C ASP A 121 -28.25 -5.33 2.66
N VAL A 122 -27.14 -4.88 2.07
CA VAL A 122 -26.80 -3.46 1.94
C VAL A 122 -26.48 -3.14 0.48
N GLU A 123 -27.27 -2.26 -0.11
CA GLU A 123 -27.01 -1.69 -1.43
C GLU A 123 -26.40 -0.29 -1.27
N ILE A 124 -25.24 -0.07 -1.90
CA ILE A 124 -24.46 1.16 -1.76
C ILE A 124 -24.27 1.80 -3.14
N GLU A 125 -24.60 3.08 -3.24
CA GLU A 125 -24.32 3.90 -4.40
C GLU A 125 -23.15 4.85 -4.07
N LEU A 126 -21.97 4.58 -4.63
CA LEU A 126 -20.79 5.46 -4.49
C LEU A 126 -20.86 6.61 -5.49
N ARG A 127 -20.61 7.82 -5.00
CA ARG A 127 -20.62 9.03 -5.82
C ARG A 127 -19.21 9.42 -6.26
N ARG A 128 -18.94 9.34 -7.56
CA ARG A 128 -17.78 9.96 -8.20
C ARG A 128 -17.94 11.49 -8.21
N TRP A 129 -16.94 12.23 -7.74
CA TRP A 129 -16.97 13.70 -7.71
C TRP A 129 -16.19 14.35 -8.86
N ILE A 130 -15.29 13.60 -9.50
CA ILE A 130 -14.55 14.00 -10.70
C ILE A 130 -14.20 12.76 -11.52
N ASP A 131 -14.05 12.91 -12.83
CA ASP A 131 -13.49 11.88 -13.70
C ASP A 131 -12.26 12.46 -14.39
N LEU A 132 -11.07 12.19 -13.85
CA LEU A 132 -9.81 12.69 -14.37
C LEU A 132 -9.40 11.93 -15.64
N SER A 133 -9.70 10.62 -15.70
CA SER A 133 -9.39 9.78 -16.87
C SER A 133 -10.09 10.28 -18.13
N ALA A 134 -11.37 10.68 -18.02
CA ALA A 134 -12.13 11.30 -19.10
C ALA A 134 -11.56 12.66 -19.55
N ARG A 135 -10.69 13.27 -18.73
CA ARG A 135 -9.97 14.52 -19.01
C ARG A 135 -8.53 14.27 -19.46
N GLY A 136 -8.11 13.02 -19.61
CA GLY A 136 -6.76 12.64 -20.02
C GLY A 136 -5.72 12.63 -18.90
N PHE A 137 -6.16 12.67 -17.64
CA PHE A 137 -5.29 12.54 -16.46
C PHE A 137 -5.49 11.16 -15.84
N TYR A 138 -4.41 10.43 -15.62
CA TYR A 138 -4.44 9.07 -15.10
C TYR A 138 -3.76 9.02 -13.73
N SER A 139 -4.37 8.33 -12.78
CA SER A 139 -3.77 8.06 -11.48
C SER A 139 -2.56 7.13 -11.63
N GLY A 140 -1.49 7.41 -10.88
CA GLY A 140 -0.24 6.68 -10.95
C GLY A 140 0.33 6.44 -9.56
N GLU A 141 0.92 5.27 -9.37
CA GLU A 141 1.56 4.84 -8.13
C GLU A 141 2.95 4.26 -8.45
N THR A 142 3.99 4.95 -7.98
CA THR A 142 5.40 4.67 -8.30
C THR A 142 6.08 3.74 -7.31
N HIS A 143 5.45 3.46 -6.17
CA HIS A 143 5.98 2.62 -5.10
C HIS A 143 4.99 1.49 -4.75
N VAL A 144 5.19 0.32 -5.35
CA VAL A 144 4.30 -0.85 -5.13
C VAL A 144 5.10 -2.08 -4.75
N HIS A 145 4.81 -2.71 -3.60
CA HIS A 145 5.44 -3.98 -3.20
C HIS A 145 4.57 -5.23 -3.42
N ARG A 146 3.32 -5.04 -3.90
CA ARG A 146 2.40 -6.13 -4.26
C ARG A 146 2.95 -7.01 -5.38
N ARG A 147 2.50 -8.25 -5.43
CA ARG A 147 2.78 -9.16 -6.55
C ARG A 147 1.90 -8.82 -7.76
N LEU A 148 2.38 -9.18 -8.95
CA LEU A 148 1.66 -8.92 -10.20
C LEU A 148 0.27 -9.55 -10.20
N GLU A 149 0.11 -10.69 -9.52
CA GLU A 149 -1.13 -11.44 -9.38
C GLU A 149 -2.18 -10.68 -8.53
N GLU A 150 -1.76 -9.80 -7.64
CA GLU A 150 -2.64 -8.98 -6.80
C GLU A 150 -3.17 -7.75 -7.55
N LEU A 151 -2.34 -7.17 -8.41
CA LEU A 151 -2.55 -5.84 -8.97
C LEU A 151 -3.85 -5.67 -9.77
N PRO A 152 -4.30 -6.63 -10.60
CA PRO A 152 -5.59 -6.48 -11.26
C PRO A 152 -6.77 -6.30 -10.30
N ASN A 153 -6.73 -6.88 -9.10
CA ASN A 153 -7.78 -6.66 -8.10
C ASN A 153 -7.59 -5.31 -7.41
N VAL A 154 -6.38 -5.02 -6.92
CA VAL A 154 -6.08 -3.79 -6.16
C VAL A 154 -6.29 -2.56 -7.02
N MET A 155 -5.71 -2.52 -8.22
CA MET A 155 -5.84 -1.37 -9.13
C MET A 155 -7.29 -1.07 -9.49
N MET A 156 -8.09 -2.11 -9.72
CA MET A 156 -9.51 -1.92 -10.01
C MET A 156 -10.28 -1.45 -8.78
N ALA A 157 -9.96 -1.93 -7.58
CA ALA A 157 -10.59 -1.47 -6.33
C ALA A 157 -10.23 -0.01 -6.00
N GLU A 158 -9.03 0.43 -6.37
CA GLU A 158 -8.54 1.79 -6.14
C GLU A 158 -8.77 2.76 -7.29
N ASP A 159 -9.30 2.29 -8.43
CA ASP A 159 -9.36 3.09 -9.65
C ASP A 159 -7.97 3.66 -10.03
N LEU A 160 -6.92 2.87 -9.77
CA LEU A 160 -5.51 3.23 -9.98
C LEU A 160 -5.08 2.85 -11.40
N ASN A 161 -4.94 3.82 -12.30
CA ASN A 161 -4.72 3.58 -13.71
C ASN A 161 -3.34 3.00 -14.03
N VAL A 162 -2.27 3.46 -13.39
CA VAL A 162 -0.90 3.05 -13.70
C VAL A 162 -0.16 2.62 -12.43
N ALA A 163 0.40 1.41 -12.44
CA ALA A 163 1.18 0.91 -11.30
C ALA A 163 2.60 0.47 -11.73
N PHE A 164 3.57 0.78 -10.87
CA PHE A 164 4.98 0.42 -11.02
C PHE A 164 5.44 -0.52 -9.89
N PRO A 165 5.13 -1.84 -9.94
CA PRO A 165 5.59 -2.81 -8.95
C PRO A 165 7.10 -2.94 -8.89
N VAL A 166 7.65 -2.87 -7.68
CA VAL A 166 9.05 -3.16 -7.38
C VAL A 166 9.32 -4.64 -7.63
N THR A 167 10.04 -4.89 -8.72
CA THR A 167 10.44 -6.23 -9.14
C THR A 167 11.84 -6.57 -8.65
N PHE A 168 12.77 -5.62 -8.72
CA PHE A 168 14.13 -5.78 -8.21
C PHE A 168 14.38 -4.88 -7.01
N TRP A 169 15.12 -5.38 -6.02
CA TRP A 169 15.39 -4.63 -4.80
C TRP A 169 16.75 -4.94 -4.23
N THR A 170 17.43 -3.94 -3.67
CA THR A 170 18.61 -4.14 -2.83
C THR A 170 18.60 -3.19 -1.66
N VAL A 171 19.10 -3.67 -0.52
CA VAL A 171 19.31 -2.86 0.69
C VAL A 171 20.78 -2.68 1.06
N ARG A 172 21.68 -3.23 0.24
CA ARG A 172 23.10 -3.25 0.53
C ARG A 172 23.88 -2.61 -0.61
N SER A 173 24.85 -1.80 -0.25
CA SER A 173 25.67 -1.11 -1.25
C SER A 173 26.60 -2.02 -2.04
N ASP A 174 26.81 -3.25 -1.58
CA ASP A 174 27.71 -4.24 -2.17
C ASP A 174 26.96 -5.36 -2.90
N ARG A 175 25.64 -5.21 -3.08
CA ARG A 175 24.80 -6.18 -3.78
C ARG A 175 23.97 -5.53 -4.87
N VAL A 176 23.92 -6.20 -5.99
CA VAL A 176 23.03 -5.86 -7.10
C VAL A 176 21.58 -6.13 -6.69
N PRO A 177 20.61 -5.37 -7.22
CA PRO A 177 19.20 -5.65 -7.03
C PRO A 177 18.82 -7.05 -7.49
N ASP A 178 18.01 -7.75 -6.69
CA ASP A 178 17.52 -9.08 -7.02
C ASP A 178 16.01 -9.22 -6.75
N LEU A 179 15.45 -10.41 -7.01
CA LEU A 179 14.02 -10.70 -6.84
C LEU A 179 13.64 -11.01 -5.38
N ALA A 180 14.57 -10.94 -4.43
CA ALA A 180 14.25 -11.24 -3.03
C ALA A 180 13.23 -10.22 -2.49
N PRO A 181 12.27 -10.67 -1.66
CA PRO A 181 11.29 -9.78 -1.06
C PRO A 181 11.95 -8.90 0.02
N SER A 182 11.19 -7.89 0.48
CA SER A 182 11.61 -7.10 1.64
C SER A 182 11.80 -7.97 2.88
N THR A 183 12.95 -7.84 3.53
CA THR A 183 13.21 -8.49 4.83
C THR A 183 12.55 -7.75 6.00
N LEU A 184 11.87 -6.63 5.75
CA LEU A 184 11.29 -5.78 6.80
C LEU A 184 9.83 -6.12 7.15
N ARG A 185 9.17 -6.99 6.38
CA ARG A 185 7.78 -7.41 6.65
C ARG A 185 7.73 -8.65 7.54
N SER A 186 6.86 -8.63 8.55
CA SER A 186 6.63 -9.75 9.48
C SER A 186 5.78 -10.88 8.92
N GLN A 187 5.03 -10.62 7.84
CA GLN A 187 4.04 -11.55 7.28
C GLN A 187 4.64 -12.81 6.63
N GLY A 188 5.98 -12.92 6.58
CA GLY A 188 6.66 -14.03 5.92
C GLY A 188 6.57 -13.93 4.40
N PRO A 189 6.76 -15.05 3.67
CA PRO A 189 6.66 -15.07 2.23
C PRO A 189 5.25 -14.67 1.75
N SER A 190 5.17 -13.94 0.64
CA SER A 190 3.88 -13.58 0.02
C SER A 190 3.11 -14.85 -0.36
N PRO A 191 1.78 -14.92 -0.11
CA PRO A 191 0.95 -16.04 -0.53
C PRO A 191 0.84 -16.17 -2.06
N TRP A 192 1.19 -15.11 -2.79
CA TRP A 192 1.22 -15.07 -4.26
C TRP A 192 2.56 -15.50 -4.85
N GLY A 193 3.50 -15.93 -4.01
CA GLY A 193 4.80 -16.45 -4.43
C GLY A 193 5.92 -15.41 -4.51
N PRO A 194 7.08 -15.80 -5.07
CA PRO A 194 8.22 -14.90 -5.23
C PRO A 194 7.94 -13.81 -6.26
N ARG A 195 8.77 -12.76 -6.27
CA ARG A 195 8.76 -11.80 -7.38
C ARG A 195 9.25 -12.49 -8.66
N VAL A 196 8.70 -12.08 -9.80
CA VAL A 196 9.04 -12.63 -11.12
C VAL A 196 9.23 -11.47 -12.09
N ASP A 197 10.36 -11.47 -12.81
CA ASP A 197 10.56 -10.54 -13.92
C ASP A 197 9.79 -11.01 -15.16
N ARG A 198 8.79 -10.24 -15.56
CA ARG A 198 7.93 -10.49 -16.74
C ARG A 198 8.39 -9.76 -17.99
N GLY A 199 9.54 -9.08 -17.97
CA GLY A 199 9.92 -8.18 -19.07
C GLY A 199 9.52 -6.74 -18.79
N SER A 200 9.79 -5.85 -19.75
CA SER A 200 9.37 -4.44 -19.71
C SER A 200 8.09 -4.14 -20.50
N GLU A 201 7.44 -5.17 -21.03
CA GLU A 201 6.21 -5.00 -21.80
C GLU A 201 5.06 -4.63 -20.86
N PRO A 202 4.29 -3.56 -21.15
CA PRO A 202 3.14 -3.19 -20.35
C PRO A 202 2.10 -4.32 -20.29
N ILE A 203 1.54 -4.55 -19.11
CA ILE A 203 0.47 -5.52 -18.89
C ILE A 203 -0.85 -4.74 -18.77
N ALA A 204 -1.64 -4.73 -19.85
CA ALA A 204 -2.96 -4.10 -19.83
C ALA A 204 -3.93 -4.94 -18.98
N ILE A 205 -4.63 -4.27 -18.05
CA ILE A 205 -5.75 -4.86 -17.30
C ILE A 205 -7.05 -4.59 -18.08
N ASP A 206 -7.24 -3.34 -18.50
CA ASP A 206 -8.34 -2.92 -19.37
C ASP A 206 -7.90 -1.74 -20.27
N ALA A 207 -8.86 -0.97 -20.79
CA ALA A 207 -8.59 0.16 -21.68
C ALA A 207 -7.88 1.35 -21.01
N THR A 208 -7.96 1.49 -19.69
CA THR A 208 -7.43 2.62 -18.91
C THR A 208 -6.45 2.20 -17.81
N HIS A 209 -6.31 0.89 -17.54
CA HIS A 209 -5.48 0.35 -16.47
C HIS A 209 -4.32 -0.47 -17.01
N VAL A 210 -3.09 -0.15 -16.59
CA VAL A 210 -1.86 -0.80 -17.07
C VAL A 210 -0.81 -0.92 -15.97
N ILE A 211 -0.16 -2.09 -15.92
CA ILE A 211 0.99 -2.35 -15.06
C ILE A 211 2.26 -2.18 -15.90
N LEU A 212 3.24 -1.44 -15.39
CA LEU A 212 4.59 -1.38 -15.94
C LEU A 212 5.50 -2.25 -15.07
N PRO A 213 5.78 -3.51 -15.45
CA PRO A 213 6.19 -4.55 -14.49
C PRO A 213 7.68 -4.57 -14.12
N ARG A 214 8.54 -3.83 -14.82
CA ARG A 214 9.99 -3.85 -14.57
C ARG A 214 10.46 -2.55 -13.92
N ASN A 215 10.58 -2.61 -12.59
CA ASN A 215 11.07 -1.52 -11.76
C ASN A 215 12.07 -2.04 -10.73
N THR A 216 13.02 -1.17 -10.38
CA THR A 216 14.09 -1.48 -9.43
C THR A 216 14.11 -0.44 -8.32
N GLU A 217 14.25 -0.88 -7.08
CA GLU A 217 14.43 0.00 -5.93
C GLU A 217 15.82 -0.24 -5.30
N TYR A 218 16.59 0.84 -5.16
CA TYR A 218 17.84 0.89 -4.42
C TYR A 218 17.59 1.53 -3.05
N GLU A 219 17.19 0.73 -2.06
CA GLU A 219 16.85 1.19 -0.69
C GLU A 219 18.01 0.89 0.29
N ILE A 220 19.10 1.64 0.19
CA ILE A 220 20.36 1.27 0.86
C ILE A 220 20.31 1.56 2.37
N PHE A 221 20.34 0.50 3.17
CA PHE A 221 20.43 0.54 4.64
C PHE A 221 21.82 0.22 5.20
N SER A 222 22.72 -0.32 4.38
CA SER A 222 24.09 -0.62 4.78
C SER A 222 25.10 -0.38 3.67
N VAL A 223 26.24 0.20 4.06
CA VAL A 223 27.42 0.36 3.21
C VAL A 223 28.50 -0.61 3.68
N GLY A 224 28.76 -1.64 2.87
CA GLY A 224 29.56 -2.79 3.28
C GLY A 224 28.95 -3.51 4.49
N GLU A 225 29.70 -3.58 5.60
CA GLU A 225 29.23 -4.18 6.85
C GLU A 225 28.58 -3.17 7.81
N THR A 226 28.63 -1.87 7.48
CA THR A 226 28.17 -0.80 8.38
C THR A 226 26.73 -0.41 8.06
N ARG A 227 25.87 -0.37 9.08
CA ARG A 227 24.53 0.22 8.95
C ARG A 227 24.66 1.71 8.66
N HIS A 228 24.15 2.12 7.51
CA HIS A 228 24.18 3.49 7.03
C HIS A 228 23.07 3.68 6.01
N THR A 229 21.96 4.30 6.42
CA THR A 229 20.79 4.53 5.59
C THR A 229 21.04 5.70 4.66
N LEU A 230 20.98 5.45 3.35
CA LEU A 230 21.24 6.48 2.33
C LEU A 230 19.98 7.01 1.66
N GLY A 231 18.93 6.22 1.53
CA GLY A 231 18.00 6.54 0.45
C GLY A 231 17.22 5.36 -0.07
N ALA A 232 16.12 5.69 -0.72
CA ALA A 232 15.50 4.88 -1.74
C ALA A 232 15.50 5.70 -3.04
N ILE A 233 15.99 5.08 -4.12
CA ILE A 233 15.79 5.58 -5.48
C ILE A 233 15.12 4.47 -6.26
N PHE A 234 14.06 4.81 -6.96
CA PHE A 234 13.35 3.93 -7.85
C PHE A 234 13.79 4.20 -9.28
N VAL A 235 14.06 3.13 -10.01
CA VAL A 235 14.20 3.15 -11.47
C VAL A 235 12.94 2.53 -12.05
N LEU A 236 12.11 3.36 -12.68
CA LEU A 236 10.77 3.01 -13.12
C LEU A 236 10.76 2.71 -14.63
N ASN A 237 10.17 1.57 -15.01
CA ASN A 237 9.96 1.13 -16.39
C ASN A 237 11.27 1.00 -17.22
N HIS A 238 12.32 0.47 -16.60
CA HIS A 238 13.58 0.19 -17.28
C HIS A 238 13.47 -1.03 -18.20
N ARG A 239 14.33 -1.09 -19.23
CA ARG A 239 14.31 -2.12 -20.28
C ARG A 239 15.25 -3.28 -20.00
N GLN A 240 16.33 -3.06 -19.25
CA GLN A 240 17.34 -4.06 -18.91
C GLN A 240 17.52 -4.13 -17.40
N VAL A 241 17.79 -5.33 -16.88
CA VAL A 241 18.08 -5.50 -15.44
C VAL A 241 19.43 -4.86 -15.13
N PHE A 242 19.50 -4.10 -14.04
CA PHE A 242 20.74 -3.46 -13.60
C PHE A 242 21.64 -4.46 -12.87
N GLU A 243 22.93 -4.44 -13.21
CA GLU A 243 23.97 -5.25 -12.57
C GLU A 243 24.93 -4.40 -11.73
N GLU A 244 24.62 -3.11 -11.60
CA GLU A 244 25.39 -2.14 -10.84
C GLU A 244 24.93 -2.08 -9.39
N THR A 245 25.91 -1.99 -8.49
CA THR A 245 25.70 -1.69 -7.08
C THR A 245 25.64 -0.18 -6.84
N ALA A 246 24.97 0.25 -5.77
CA ALA A 246 24.82 1.66 -5.42
C ALA A 246 25.26 1.96 -3.98
N PRO A 247 26.04 3.04 -3.73
CA PRO A 247 26.64 3.97 -4.69
C PRO A 247 27.79 3.36 -5.53
N PRO A 248 28.19 3.97 -6.67
CA PRO A 248 27.73 5.26 -7.22
C PRO A 248 26.42 5.18 -8.02
N ILE A 249 25.56 6.20 -7.89
CA ILE A 249 24.24 6.25 -8.56
C ILE A 249 24.32 6.77 -10.00
N ALA A 250 25.22 7.71 -10.30
CA ALA A 250 25.24 8.39 -11.59
C ALA A 250 25.33 7.47 -12.83
N PRO A 251 26.07 6.35 -12.83
CA PRO A 251 26.06 5.39 -13.95
C PRO A 251 24.70 4.71 -14.14
N ILE A 252 24.05 4.30 -13.04
CA ILE A 252 22.71 3.69 -13.05
C ILE A 252 21.70 4.68 -13.63
N ALA A 253 21.73 5.92 -13.15
CA ALA A 253 20.83 6.98 -13.61
C ALA A 253 20.96 7.25 -15.13
N ARG A 254 22.19 7.39 -15.64
CA ARG A 254 22.42 7.57 -17.08
C ARG A 254 21.88 6.40 -17.88
N ALA A 255 22.17 5.17 -17.47
CA ALA A 255 21.67 3.98 -18.14
C ALA A 255 20.14 3.86 -18.07
N ALA A 256 19.51 4.30 -16.99
CA ALA A 256 18.06 4.39 -16.87
C ALA A 256 17.46 5.38 -17.87
N HIS A 257 17.97 6.61 -17.91
CA HIS A 257 17.48 7.63 -18.84
C HIS A 257 17.73 7.28 -20.31
N GLU A 258 18.84 6.63 -20.64
CA GLU A 258 19.10 6.09 -21.99
C GLU A 258 18.04 5.06 -22.43
N GLN A 259 17.39 4.40 -21.47
CA GLN A 259 16.28 3.46 -21.69
C GLN A 259 14.90 4.12 -21.67
N GLY A 260 14.82 5.42 -21.39
CA GLY A 260 13.57 6.17 -21.18
C GLY A 260 12.87 5.84 -19.85
N ALA A 261 13.60 5.28 -18.88
CA ALA A 261 13.11 5.07 -17.52
C ALA A 261 13.06 6.40 -16.74
N LEU A 262 12.19 6.45 -15.73
CA LEU A 262 12.11 7.58 -14.80
C LEU A 262 12.81 7.23 -13.49
N LEU A 263 13.36 8.23 -12.83
CA LEU A 263 13.91 8.11 -11.48
C LEU A 263 13.01 8.82 -10.49
N ASP A 264 12.49 8.05 -9.54
CA ASP A 264 11.75 8.58 -8.39
C ASP A 264 12.59 8.48 -7.14
N LEU A 265 12.53 9.52 -6.32
CA LEU A 265 13.05 9.44 -4.97
C LEU A 265 11.87 9.07 -4.06
N ASP A 266 12.11 8.20 -3.06
CA ASP A 266 11.20 7.96 -1.91
C ASP A 266 11.88 8.37 -0.57
N LYS A 267 11.08 8.78 0.43
CA LYS A 267 11.50 9.16 1.80
C LYS A 267 12.63 10.21 1.88
N HIS A 268 12.40 11.43 1.39
CA HIS A 268 13.41 12.51 1.27
C HIS A 268 13.98 13.13 2.55
N SER A 269 13.75 12.55 3.73
CA SER A 269 14.31 13.08 4.99
C SER A 269 15.80 12.80 5.19
N TRP A 270 16.45 12.04 4.29
CA TRP A 270 17.85 11.68 4.44
C TRP A 270 18.79 12.72 3.80
N PRO A 271 19.86 13.16 4.50
CA PRO A 271 20.76 14.21 3.99
C PRO A 271 21.39 13.94 2.62
N TRP A 272 21.61 12.67 2.26
CA TRP A 272 22.14 12.30 0.95
C TRP A 272 21.13 12.46 -0.19
N SER A 273 19.82 12.32 0.08
CA SER A 273 18.79 12.30 -0.95
C SER A 273 18.77 13.57 -1.80
N MET A 274 19.06 14.73 -1.19
CA MET A 274 19.08 16.00 -1.92
C MET A 274 20.24 16.13 -2.90
N MET A 275 21.37 15.45 -2.63
CA MET A 275 22.50 15.42 -3.56
C MET A 275 22.22 14.58 -4.79
N LEU A 276 21.25 13.67 -4.73
CA LEU A 276 20.86 12.83 -5.86
C LEU A 276 20.18 13.63 -6.96
N VAL A 277 19.41 14.67 -6.62
CA VAL A 277 18.68 15.47 -7.61
C VAL A 277 19.59 15.96 -8.74
N PRO A 278 20.72 16.67 -8.48
CA PRO A 278 21.64 17.05 -9.53
C PRO A 278 22.56 15.94 -10.04
N VAL A 279 22.88 14.92 -9.23
CA VAL A 279 23.86 13.87 -9.58
C VAL A 279 23.25 12.79 -10.48
N ALA A 280 21.98 12.49 -10.25
CA ALA A 280 21.21 11.45 -10.93
C ALA A 280 20.16 12.02 -11.88
N SER A 281 20.01 13.35 -11.97
CA SER A 281 18.98 13.99 -12.81
C SER A 281 17.59 13.43 -12.52
N ILE A 282 17.21 13.45 -11.24
CA ILE A 282 15.94 12.89 -10.76
C ILE A 282 14.76 13.51 -11.51
N ASP A 283 13.77 12.68 -11.86
CA ASP A 283 12.57 13.08 -12.61
C ASP A 283 11.39 13.35 -11.68
N LEU A 284 11.26 12.52 -10.64
CA LEU A 284 10.09 12.44 -9.76
C LEU A 284 10.51 12.64 -8.30
N PHE A 285 9.65 13.34 -7.54
CA PHE A 285 9.85 13.62 -6.13
C PHE A 285 8.58 13.34 -5.35
N GLU A 286 8.66 12.40 -4.42
CA GLU A 286 7.51 11.95 -3.65
C GLU A 286 7.13 12.98 -2.56
N LEU A 287 5.91 13.50 -2.65
CA LEU A 287 5.33 14.43 -1.67
C LEU A 287 4.55 13.72 -0.56
N SER A 288 4.13 12.49 -0.79
CA SER A 288 3.41 11.65 0.18
C SER A 288 3.88 10.22 0.00
N ASN A 289 4.39 9.62 1.08
CA ASN A 289 5.05 8.32 1.02
C ASN A 289 4.26 7.21 1.70
N ASN A 290 4.86 6.03 1.65
CA ASN A 290 4.30 4.79 2.17
C ASN A 290 4.14 4.73 3.70
N SER A 291 4.34 5.85 4.40
CA SER A 291 4.14 6.01 5.84
C SER A 291 2.94 6.89 6.18
N VAL A 292 2.34 7.54 5.18
CA VAL A 292 1.18 8.44 5.34
C VAL A 292 -0.10 7.62 5.18
N TRP A 293 -0.58 7.08 6.29
CA TRP A 293 -1.72 6.15 6.35
C TRP A 293 -2.83 6.68 7.26
N ARG A 294 -3.97 5.98 7.30
CA ARG A 294 -5.09 6.27 8.24
C ARG A 294 -4.86 5.66 9.63
N THR A 295 -3.62 5.67 10.09
CA THR A 295 -3.19 5.11 11.37
C THR A 295 -2.17 6.05 12.00
N GLU A 296 -1.70 5.74 13.21
CA GLU A 296 -0.63 6.49 13.85
C GLU A 296 0.60 6.64 12.94
N PHE A 297 0.99 7.89 12.66
CA PHE A 297 2.16 8.20 11.87
C PHE A 297 3.44 7.89 12.65
N GLY A 298 4.22 6.92 12.18
CA GLY A 298 5.38 6.45 12.94
C GLY A 298 6.76 6.87 12.41
N PHE A 299 6.85 7.50 11.22
CA PHE A 299 8.13 8.00 10.68
C PHE A 299 8.38 9.47 11.03
N ASN A 300 8.39 9.77 12.33
CA ASN A 300 8.46 11.15 12.83
C ASN A 300 9.86 11.62 13.24
N SER A 301 10.88 10.74 13.25
CA SER A 301 12.22 11.08 13.72
C SER A 301 12.97 11.99 12.74
N ILE A 302 13.61 13.03 13.28
CA ILE A 302 14.43 13.95 12.50
C ILE A 302 15.77 13.27 12.16
N ASN A 303 16.00 13.01 10.88
CA ASN A 303 17.23 12.41 10.37
C ASN A 303 18.27 13.49 10.03
N GLY A 304 19.08 13.88 11.01
CA GLY A 304 20.14 14.89 10.82
C GLY A 304 19.68 16.30 11.17
N LYS A 305 20.26 17.31 10.52
CA LYS A 305 19.96 18.72 10.82
C LYS A 305 18.93 19.25 9.82
N LEU A 306 17.81 19.75 10.34
CA LEU A 306 16.82 20.45 9.51
C LEU A 306 17.43 21.73 8.92
N PRO A 307 17.03 22.13 7.70
CA PRO A 307 17.47 23.38 7.12
C PRO A 307 17.02 24.56 7.98
N PRO A 308 17.87 25.57 8.23
CA PRO A 308 17.57 26.67 9.15
C PRO A 308 16.48 27.64 8.64
N TRP A 309 16.01 27.45 7.41
CA TRP A 309 15.01 28.28 6.74
C TRP A 309 13.60 27.69 6.80
N VAL A 310 13.42 26.49 7.37
CA VAL A 310 12.13 25.83 7.50
C VAL A 310 11.62 25.97 8.93
N GLU A 311 10.36 26.38 9.09
CA GLU A 311 9.63 26.34 10.36
C GLU A 311 8.63 25.19 10.30
N LEU A 312 8.88 24.14 11.10
CA LEU A 312 8.07 22.92 11.12
C LEU A 312 7.33 22.78 12.44
N GLU A 313 6.30 21.93 12.45
CA GLU A 313 5.62 21.51 13.67
C GLU A 313 6.32 20.29 14.28
N HIS A 314 6.49 20.31 15.61
CA HIS A 314 7.27 19.33 16.36
C HIS A 314 6.47 18.75 17.54
N ASP A 315 6.60 17.45 17.75
CA ASP A 315 6.20 16.81 19.00
C ASP A 315 7.32 16.90 20.05
N SER A 316 8.59 16.94 19.61
CA SER A 316 9.75 17.04 20.49
C SER A 316 10.97 17.66 19.77
N GLU A 317 12.08 17.81 20.50
CA GLU A 317 13.35 18.26 19.92
C GLU A 317 13.88 17.33 18.81
N THR A 318 13.47 16.05 18.80
CA THR A 318 13.97 15.05 17.86
C THR A 318 12.89 14.45 16.95
N THR A 319 11.64 14.91 17.06
CA THR A 319 10.50 14.39 16.27
C THR A 319 9.59 15.49 15.73
N LEU A 320 9.13 15.31 14.50
CA LEU A 320 8.11 16.14 13.84
C LEU A 320 6.71 15.59 14.10
N THR A 321 5.68 16.42 14.03
CA THR A 321 4.32 15.88 13.86
C THR A 321 4.18 15.27 12.46
N GLU A 322 3.10 14.52 12.19
CA GLU A 322 2.77 14.09 10.82
C GLU A 322 2.73 15.29 9.86
N TRP A 323 2.11 16.40 10.29
CA TRP A 323 2.03 17.62 9.51
C TRP A 323 3.40 18.27 9.29
N GLY A 324 4.24 18.36 10.34
CA GLY A 324 5.60 18.89 10.22
C GLY A 324 6.47 18.05 9.27
N TRP A 325 6.29 16.73 9.26
CA TRP A 325 6.99 15.84 8.34
C TRP A 325 6.54 16.04 6.89
N LEU A 326 5.23 16.13 6.64
CA LEU A 326 4.69 16.41 5.31
C LEU A 326 5.17 17.79 4.82
N GLN A 327 5.04 18.82 5.66
CA GLN A 327 5.47 20.18 5.34
C GLN A 327 6.95 20.23 4.99
N TYR A 328 7.82 19.49 5.70
CA TYR A 328 9.23 19.38 5.34
C TYR A 328 9.42 18.90 3.89
N GLY A 329 8.71 17.84 3.48
CA GLY A 329 8.75 17.34 2.10
C GLY A 329 8.35 18.39 1.07
N PHE A 330 7.24 19.12 1.33
CA PHE A 330 6.78 20.21 0.46
C PHE A 330 7.79 21.36 0.36
N GLU A 331 8.34 21.82 1.49
CA GLU A 331 9.30 22.91 1.55
C GLU A 331 10.59 22.58 0.79
N VAL A 332 11.08 21.36 0.95
CA VAL A 332 12.24 20.85 0.21
C VAL A 332 11.94 20.77 -1.30
N TYR A 333 10.79 20.25 -1.69
CA TYR A 333 10.37 20.18 -3.10
C TYR A 333 10.34 21.58 -3.74
N TYR A 334 9.70 22.55 -3.11
CA TYR A 334 9.66 23.93 -3.63
C TYR A 334 11.04 24.60 -3.63
N ALA A 335 11.91 24.29 -2.67
CA ALA A 335 13.29 24.78 -2.68
C ALA A 335 14.06 24.23 -3.89
N LEU A 336 13.89 22.96 -4.25
CA LEU A 336 14.49 22.37 -5.45
C LEU A 336 13.96 23.00 -6.74
N LEU A 337 12.65 23.24 -6.84
CA LEU A 337 12.06 23.97 -7.96
C LEU A 337 12.65 25.39 -8.08
N ASN A 338 12.80 26.09 -6.96
CA ASN A 338 13.41 27.43 -6.91
C ASN A 338 14.90 27.42 -7.29
N CYS A 339 15.60 26.30 -7.14
CA CYS A 339 16.95 26.10 -7.66
C CYS A 339 16.99 25.83 -9.17
N GLY A 340 15.84 25.73 -9.84
CA GLY A 340 15.73 25.51 -11.29
C GLY A 340 15.74 24.04 -11.71
N PHE A 341 15.51 23.11 -10.77
CA PHE A 341 15.33 21.70 -11.12
C PHE A 341 13.92 21.46 -11.67
N GLU A 342 13.83 20.73 -12.78
CA GLU A 342 12.58 20.30 -13.38
C GLU A 342 12.24 18.91 -12.83
N ILE A 343 11.46 18.88 -11.75
CA ILE A 343 11.02 17.64 -11.08
C ILE A 343 9.50 17.63 -10.96
N ALA A 344 8.88 16.49 -11.20
CA ALA A 344 7.44 16.32 -11.06
C ALA A 344 7.10 15.68 -9.70
N PRO A 345 5.97 16.05 -9.08
CA PRO A 345 5.58 15.48 -7.81
C PRO A 345 4.96 14.09 -8.02
N THR A 346 5.24 13.18 -7.11
CA THR A 346 4.63 11.85 -7.01
C THR A 346 4.09 11.60 -5.62
N ALA A 347 3.37 10.49 -5.47
CA ALA A 347 3.00 9.92 -4.19
C ALA A 347 3.11 8.41 -4.29
N GLY A 348 3.47 7.75 -3.20
CA GLY A 348 3.53 6.31 -3.15
C GLY A 348 3.09 5.70 -1.83
N THR A 349 2.38 4.58 -1.90
CA THR A 349 1.73 3.91 -0.75
C THR A 349 2.39 2.60 -0.36
N ALA A 350 3.36 2.11 -1.15
CA ALA A 350 3.92 0.75 -1.10
C ALA A 350 2.92 -0.38 -1.40
N SER A 351 1.67 -0.07 -1.78
CA SER A 351 0.61 -1.07 -2.03
C SER A 351 -0.05 -0.94 -3.39
N GLY A 352 -0.33 0.27 -3.88
CA GLY A 352 -1.35 0.45 -4.91
C GLY A 352 -2.61 1.03 -4.31
#